data_AF-A0A7X9A467-F1
#
_entry.id   AF-A0A7X9A467-F1
#
_cell.length_a   1.000
_cell.length_b   1.000
_cell.length_c   1.000
_cell.angle_alpha   90.00
_cell.angle_beta   90.00
_cell.angle_gamma   90.00
#
_symmetry.space_group_name_H-M   'P 1'
#
loop_
_entity.id
_entity.type
_entity.pdbx_description
1 polymer ?
#
loop_
_entity_poly.entity_id
_entity_poly.type
_entity_poly.pdbx_seq_one_letter_code
_entity_poly.pdbx_strand_id
1 'polypeptide(L)' 'MLMTKTNNIRDVIAFPKIQSARDIMLNAPDKVSKEQLEELGLIIKEAKDEA' A
#
# COMPACT_ATOMS: atom_id res chain seq x y z
N MET A 1 -15.48 -1.51 -16.29
CA MET A 1 -14.78 -1.54 -17.58
C MET A 1 -15.64 -2.07 -18.73
N LEU A 2 -15.96 -3.37 -18.80
CA LEU A 2 -16.74 -3.93 -19.92
C LEU A 2 -18.27 -3.76 -19.75
N MET A 3 -18.82 -4.06 -18.57
CA MET A 3 -20.26 -3.86 -18.28
C MET A 3 -20.60 -2.41 -17.91
N THR A 4 -19.68 -1.71 -17.23
CA THR A 4 -19.88 -0.32 -16.79
C THR A 4 -19.38 0.73 -17.78
N LYS A 5 -18.81 0.33 -18.93
CA LYS A 5 -18.20 1.21 -19.94
C LYS A 5 -17.20 2.26 -19.40
N THR A 6 -16.55 1.98 -18.26
CA THR A 6 -15.52 2.85 -17.69
C THR A 6 -14.15 2.50 -18.28
N ASN A 7 -13.35 3.49 -18.68
CA ASN A 7 -11.99 3.25 -19.17
C ASN A 7 -10.97 2.99 -18.05
N ASN A 8 -11.36 3.28 -16.80
CA ASN A 8 -10.51 3.10 -15.65
C ASN A 8 -11.15 2.10 -14.67
N ILE A 9 -10.33 1.16 -14.20
CA ILE A 9 -10.73 0.18 -13.20
C ILE A 9 -10.90 0.81 -11.81
N ARG A 10 -10.28 1.96 -11.58
CA ARG A 10 -10.37 2.70 -10.31
C ARG A 10 -11.79 3.21 -10.03
N ASP A 11 -12.60 3.40 -11.08
CA ASP A 11 -13.97 3.89 -10.97
C ASP A 11 -14.97 2.81 -10.51
N VAL A 12 -14.55 1.54 -10.48
CA VAL A 12 -15.37 0.40 -10.04
C VAL A 12 -14.85 -0.24 -8.75
N ILE A 13 -13.81 0.35 -8.13
CA ILE A 13 -13.24 -0.10 -6.86
C ILE A 13 -13.57 0.97 -5.83
N ALA A 14 -14.20 0.58 -4.72
CA ALA A 14 -14.60 1.53 -3.66
C ALA A 14 -13.39 2.28 -3.05
N PHE A 15 -12.25 1.59 -2.91
CA PHE A 15 -10.99 2.15 -2.38
C PHE A 15 -9.81 1.78 -3.29
N PRO A 16 -9.59 2.51 -4.39
CA PRO A 16 -8.58 2.16 -5.37
C PRO A 16 -7.18 2.54 -4.84
N LYS A 17 -6.25 1.58 -4.87
CA LYS A 17 -4.82 1.87 -4.71
C LYS A 17 -4.30 2.66 -5.91
N ILE A 18 -3.24 3.44 -5.70
CA ILE A 18 -2.53 4.14 -6.78
C ILE A 18 -1.51 3.22 -7.45
N GLN A 19 -0.97 3.63 -8.60
CA GLN A 19 -0.01 2.81 -9.37
C GLN A 19 1.24 2.45 -8.57
N SER A 20 1.65 3.28 -7.61
CA SER A 20 2.73 2.98 -6.66
C SER A 20 2.29 2.13 -5.46
N ALA A 21 1.18 1.39 -5.59
CA ALA A 21 0.59 0.51 -4.58
C ALA A 21 0.19 1.18 -3.25
N ARG A 22 0.16 2.51 -3.19
CA ARG A 22 -0.25 3.25 -1.99
C ARG A 22 -1.76 3.49 -1.94
N ASP A 23 -2.30 3.55 -0.74
CA ASP A 23 -3.62 4.06 -0.43
C ASP A 23 -3.50 5.48 0.12
N ILE A 24 -4.09 6.45 -0.56
CA ILE A 24 -4.03 7.86 -0.12
C ILE A 24 -4.98 8.09 1.07
N MET A 25 -6.09 7.35 1.15
CA MET A 25 -7.09 7.58 2.19
C MET A 25 -6.62 7.08 3.55
N LEU A 26 -5.95 5.92 3.57
CA LEU A 26 -5.47 5.26 4.79
C LEU A 26 -3.96 5.44 5.01
N ASN A 27 -3.25 6.18 4.15
CA ASN A 27 -1.79 6.29 4.14
C ASN A 27 -1.06 4.94 4.21
N ALA A 28 -1.62 3.92 3.55
CA ALA A 28 -1.03 2.59 3.53
C ALA A 28 -0.12 2.39 2.30
N PRO A 29 0.97 1.62 2.38
CA PRO A 29 1.56 1.03 3.58
C PRO A 29 2.21 2.09 4.48
N ASP A 30 2.14 1.87 5.79
CA ASP A 30 2.77 2.72 6.81
C ASP A 30 3.72 1.91 7.70
N LYS A 31 4.56 2.59 8.47
CA LYS A 31 5.48 1.98 9.42
C LYS A 31 4.71 1.36 10.60
N VAL A 32 5.07 0.13 10.94
CA VAL A 32 4.56 -0.57 12.13
C VAL A 32 5.37 -0.18 13.38
N SER A 33 4.80 -0.40 14.56
CA SER A 33 5.47 -0.08 15.82
C SER A 33 6.60 -1.07 16.11
N LYS A 34 7.55 -0.68 16.98
CA LYS A 34 8.69 -1.56 17.34
C LYS A 34 8.23 -2.76 18.14
N GLU A 35 7.23 -2.57 19.01
CA GLU A 35 6.67 -3.63 19.85
C GLU A 35 6.06 -4.75 19.01
N GLN A 36 5.37 -4.41 17.91
CA GLN A 36 4.81 -5.40 16.98
C GLN A 36 5.89 -6.18 16.22
N LEU A 37 7.00 -5.52 15.89
CA LEU A 37 8.15 -6.17 15.25
C LEU A 37 8.87 -7.11 16.21
N GLU A 38 9.05 -6.70 17.46
CA GLU A 38 9.64 -7.51 18.53
C GLU A 38 8.79 -8.74 18.84
N GLU A 39 7.47 -8.59 18.95
CA GLU A 39 6.53 -9.71 19.16
C GLU A 39 6.64 -10.77 18.05
N LEU A 40 6.78 -10.34 16.80
CA LEU A 40 6.93 -11.23 15.65
C LEU A 40 8.37 -11.73 15.45
N GLY A 41 9.34 -11.24 16.22
CA GLY A 41 10.76 -11.55 16.06
C GLY A 41 11.35 -11.03 14.74
N LEU A 42 10.77 -9.97 14.16
CA LEU A 42 11.14 -9.40 12.88
C LEU A 42 12.04 -8.17 13.04
N ILE A 43 13.02 -8.04 12.15
CA ILE A 43 13.87 -6.85 12.04
C ILE A 43 13.78 -6.35 10.61
N ILE A 44 13.31 -5.11 10.44
CA ILE A 44 13.35 -4.44 9.15
C ILE A 44 14.80 -4.04 8.89
N LYS A 45 15.43 -4.65 7.88
CA LYS A 45 16.72 -4.19 7.38
C LYS A 45 16.49 -2.91 6.58
N GLU A 46 17.28 -1.88 6.85
CA GLU A 46 17.32 -0.71 5.97
C GLU A 46 17.74 -1.17 4.58
N ALA A 47 16.84 -1.01 3.60
CA ALA A 47 17.24 -1.07 2.22
C ALA A 47 18.17 0.14 2.02
N LYS A 48 19.43 -0.11 1.65
CA LYS A 48 20.30 0.94 1.13
C LYS A 48 19.54 1.62 -0.01
N ASP A 49 19.12 2.85 0.20
CA ASP A 49 18.75 3.75 -0.90
C ASP A 49 20.02 3.94 -1.73
N GLU A 50 20.12 3.20 -2.84
CA GLU A 50 21.07 3.53 -3.90
C GLU A 50 20.61 4.86 -4.50
N ALA A 51 21.43 5.88 -4.26
CA ALA A 51 21.28 7.24 -4.76
C ALA A 51 21.35 7.32 -6.29
#